data_AF-Q91450-F1
#
_entry.id   AF-Q91450-F1
#
_cell.length_a   1.000
_cell.length_b   1.000
_cell.length_c   1.000
_cell.angle_alpha   90.00
_cell.angle_beta   90.00
_cell.angle_gamma   90.00
#
_symmetry.space_group_name_H-M   'P 1'
#
loop_
_entity.id
_entity.type
_entity.pdbx_description
1 polymer ?
#
loop_
_entity_poly.entity_id
_entity_poly.type
_entity_poly.pdbx_seq_one_letter_code
_entity_poly.pdbx_strand_id
1 'polypeptide(L)'
;MNLSARCALVLSLLAFVALKIVSAAETGGISTAKPGVCPRRRWGIGICAELCSSDSDCPNDEKCCHNGCGHVCIAPYTAKPGVCPRRRWGSGICAELCSNDSDCPNDEKCCHNGCCITPTQ
;
A
#
# COMPACT_ATOMS: atom_id res chain seq x y z
N MET A 1 15.72 -14.20 -50.75
CA MET A 1 14.98 -14.81 -49.62
C MET A 1 13.59 -15.19 -50.11
N ASN A 2 13.28 -16.48 -50.19
CA ASN A 2 12.01 -16.95 -50.76
C ASN A 2 10.81 -16.55 -49.89
N LEU A 3 9.65 -16.31 -50.51
CA LEU A 3 8.41 -15.89 -49.84
C LEU A 3 8.06 -16.80 -48.63
N SER A 4 8.33 -18.09 -48.76
CA SER A 4 8.19 -19.10 -47.70
C SER A 4 9.02 -18.78 -46.44
N ALA A 5 10.29 -18.35 -46.61
CA ALA A 5 11.17 -18.01 -45.49
C ALA A 5 10.75 -16.71 -44.79
N ARG A 6 10.15 -15.75 -45.53
CA ARG A 6 9.59 -14.52 -44.96
C ARG A 6 8.33 -14.82 -44.14
N CYS A 7 7.44 -15.68 -44.63
CA CYS A 7 6.25 -16.10 -43.88
C CYS A 7 6.61 -16.85 -42.60
N ALA A 8 7.58 -17.78 -42.65
CA ALA A 8 8.03 -18.50 -41.46
C ALA A 8 8.60 -17.56 -40.38
N LEU A 9 9.35 -16.53 -40.78
CA LEU A 9 9.92 -15.54 -39.86
C LEU A 9 8.85 -14.61 -39.28
N VAL A 10 7.84 -14.22 -40.04
CA VAL A 10 6.71 -13.43 -39.54
C VAL A 10 5.88 -14.23 -38.55
N LEU A 11 5.57 -15.50 -38.86
CA LEU A 11 4.80 -16.38 -37.97
C LEU A 11 5.55 -16.66 -36.67
N SER A 12 6.87 -16.88 -36.72
CA SER A 12 7.67 -17.07 -35.50
C SER A 12 7.70 -15.81 -34.64
N LEU A 13 7.91 -14.62 -35.24
CA LEU A 13 7.87 -13.35 -34.51
C LEU A 13 6.50 -13.10 -33.87
N LEU A 14 5.40 -13.35 -34.58
CA LEU A 14 4.05 -13.21 -34.03
C LEU A 14 3.78 -14.18 -32.88
N ALA A 15 4.28 -15.41 -32.97
CA ALA A 15 4.19 -16.39 -31.89
C ALA A 15 5.02 -15.97 -30.67
N PHE A 16 6.24 -15.45 -30.87
CA PHE A 16 7.05 -14.89 -29.78
C PHE A 16 6.39 -13.68 -29.12
N VAL A 17 5.79 -12.79 -29.89
CA VAL A 17 5.04 -11.63 -29.37
C VAL A 17 3.82 -12.09 -28.58
N ALA A 18 3.02 -13.01 -29.11
CA ALA A 18 1.87 -13.56 -28.42
C ALA A 18 2.24 -14.26 -27.10
N LEU A 19 3.34 -15.03 -27.09
CA LEU A 19 3.85 -15.68 -25.87
C LEU A 19 4.27 -14.65 -24.81
N LYS A 20 4.91 -13.56 -25.22
CA LYS A 20 5.29 -12.46 -24.30
C LYS A 20 4.09 -11.70 -23.74
N ILE A 21 3.03 -11.54 -24.53
CA ILE A 21 1.77 -10.89 -24.08
C ILE A 21 1.04 -11.79 -23.07
N VAL A 22 0.95 -13.10 -23.32
CA VAL A 22 0.35 -14.06 -22.39
C VAL A 22 1.11 -14.10 -21.06
N SER A 23 2.44 -14.04 -21.08
CA SER A 23 3.26 -13.96 -19.85
C SER A 23 3.14 -12.64 -19.09
N ALA A 24 2.63 -11.57 -19.71
CA ALA A 24 2.39 -10.28 -19.05
C ALA A 24 0.94 -10.14 -18.53
N ALA A 25 0.06 -11.08 -18.88
CA ALA A 25 -1.36 -11.06 -18.58
C ALA A 25 -1.75 -11.94 -17.38
N GLU A 26 -0.84 -12.24 -16.46
CA GLU A 26 -1.12 -12.80 -15.14
C GLU A 26 -0.07 -12.18 -14.20
N THR A 27 -0.37 -11.33 -13.22
CA THR A 27 -1.43 -11.45 -12.23
C THR A 27 -1.83 -10.06 -11.76
N GLY A 28 -3.13 -9.75 -11.85
CA GLY A 28 -3.75 -8.92 -10.83
C GLY A 28 -3.56 -9.67 -9.52
N GLY A 29 -2.45 -9.37 -8.83
CA GLY A 29 -2.06 -10.03 -7.60
C GLY A 29 -3.22 -9.94 -6.63
N ILE A 30 -3.76 -11.09 -6.25
CA ILE A 30 -4.57 -11.19 -5.03
C ILE A 30 -3.65 -10.69 -3.93
N SER A 31 -3.83 -9.43 -3.58
CA SER A 31 -3.02 -8.74 -2.59
C SER A 31 -3.39 -9.40 -1.28
N THR A 32 -2.59 -10.35 -0.83
CA THR A 32 -2.77 -10.95 0.50
C THR A 32 -2.47 -9.84 1.50
N ALA A 33 -3.51 -9.14 1.93
CA ALA A 33 -3.39 -8.09 2.93
C ALA A 33 -2.83 -8.72 4.21
N LYS A 34 -1.63 -8.30 4.60
CA LYS A 34 -1.04 -8.69 5.88
C LYS A 34 -1.77 -7.96 7.01
N PRO A 35 -1.86 -8.57 8.20
CA PRO A 35 -2.51 -7.95 9.35
C PRO A 35 -1.84 -6.62 9.76
N GLY A 36 -2.58 -5.78 10.47
CA GLY A 36 -2.12 -4.47 10.94
C GLY A 36 -2.35 -3.33 9.95
N VAL A 37 -1.96 -2.12 10.36
CA VAL A 37 -2.26 -0.87 9.64
C VAL A 37 -0.96 -0.09 9.37
N CYS A 38 -0.91 0.58 8.21
CA CYS A 38 0.18 1.47 7.85
C CYS A 38 0.25 2.66 8.82
N PRO A 39 1.43 2.99 9.37
CA PRO A 39 1.59 4.09 10.30
C PRO A 39 1.24 5.43 9.65
N ARG A 40 0.54 6.28 10.39
CA ARG A 40 0.06 7.59 9.93
C ARG A 40 1.11 8.69 10.14
N ARG A 41 2.37 8.42 9.78
CA ARG A 41 3.44 9.40 9.96
C ARG A 41 3.36 10.48 8.88
N ARG A 42 3.78 11.71 9.18
CA ARG A 42 4.18 12.67 8.14
C ARG A 42 5.39 12.06 7.46
N TRP A 43 5.15 11.34 6.37
CA TRP A 43 6.22 10.85 5.53
C TRP A 43 6.98 12.09 5.04
N GLY A 44 8.23 12.22 5.51
CA GLY A 44 9.06 13.38 5.20
C GLY A 44 9.47 13.41 3.73
N ILE A 45 10.53 14.15 3.42
CA ILE A 45 11.18 14.07 2.11
C ILE A 45 11.93 12.73 2.04
N GLY A 46 11.20 11.67 1.74
CA GLY A 46 11.72 10.34 1.51
C GLY A 46 12.12 10.12 0.06
N ILE A 47 12.64 8.94 -0.24
CA ILE A 47 12.86 8.52 -1.63
C ILE A 47 11.50 8.35 -2.28
N CYS A 48 11.30 9.06 -3.40
CA CYS A 48 10.16 8.86 -4.26
C CYS A 48 10.38 7.66 -5.17
N ALA A 49 10.09 6.47 -4.66
CA ALA A 49 10.27 5.22 -5.40
C ALA A 49 9.15 4.24 -5.07
N GLU A 50 8.78 3.44 -6.05
CA GLU A 50 7.89 2.29 -5.88
C GLU A 50 8.71 1.06 -5.52
N LEU A 51 8.95 0.85 -4.23
CA LEU A 51 9.75 -0.28 -3.72
C LEU A 51 8.92 -1.54 -3.51
N CYS A 52 7.59 -1.41 -3.46
CA CYS A 52 6.64 -2.50 -3.38
C CYS A 52 5.34 -2.09 -4.08
N SER A 53 4.52 -3.05 -4.51
CA SER A 53 3.17 -2.81 -5.06
C SER A 53 2.08 -3.37 -4.14
N SER A 54 2.42 -4.34 -3.30
CA SER A 54 1.51 -5.04 -2.41
C SER A 54 2.22 -5.57 -1.16
N ASP A 55 1.46 -5.91 -0.12
CA ASP A 55 2.02 -6.46 1.13
C ASP A 55 2.85 -7.73 0.88
N SER A 56 2.50 -8.54 -0.13
CA SER A 56 3.25 -9.76 -0.48
C SER A 56 4.66 -9.49 -1.01
N ASP A 57 4.94 -8.27 -1.49
CA ASP A 57 6.29 -7.91 -1.96
C ASP A 57 7.24 -7.63 -0.78
N CYS A 58 6.68 -7.39 0.40
CA CYS A 58 7.43 -7.02 1.59
C CYS A 58 7.86 -8.26 2.39
N PRO A 59 9.02 -8.23 3.04
CA PRO A 59 9.47 -9.33 3.90
C PRO A 59 8.63 -9.43 5.18
N ASN A 60 8.60 -10.61 5.79
CA ASN A 60 7.97 -10.86 7.10
C ASN A 60 6.53 -10.30 7.17
N ASP A 61 6.19 -9.61 8.26
CA ASP A 61 4.89 -8.98 8.49
C ASP A 61 4.83 -7.51 8.01
N GLU A 62 5.85 -7.04 7.27
CA GLU A 62 5.85 -5.67 6.76
C GLU A 62 4.77 -5.46 5.70
N LYS A 63 4.16 -4.27 5.75
CA LYS A 63 3.12 -3.84 4.81
C LYS A 63 3.69 -2.87 3.78
N CYS A 64 3.13 -2.90 2.58
CA CYS A 64 3.45 -1.96 1.53
C CYS A 64 2.64 -0.67 1.74
N CYS A 65 3.29 0.39 2.19
CA CYS A 65 2.64 1.61 2.63
C CYS A 65 3.04 2.81 1.78
N HIS A 66 2.05 3.66 1.43
CA HIS A 66 2.28 4.92 0.73
C HIS A 66 3.09 5.89 1.60
N ASN A 67 4.20 6.39 1.06
CA ASN A 67 5.12 7.29 1.76
C ASN A 67 5.01 8.77 1.32
N GLY A 68 3.90 9.14 0.70
CA GLY A 68 3.66 10.50 0.20
C GLY A 68 3.81 10.63 -1.31
N CYS A 69 4.69 9.85 -1.95
CA CYS A 69 4.80 9.84 -3.42
C CYS A 69 5.15 8.50 -4.06
N GLY A 70 5.53 7.48 -3.29
CA GLY A 70 5.62 6.08 -3.73
C GLY A 70 5.26 5.13 -2.59
N HIS A 71 5.67 3.87 -2.69
CA HIS A 71 5.43 2.85 -1.67
C HIS A 71 6.71 2.22 -1.13
N VAL A 72 6.68 1.91 0.17
CA VAL A 72 7.80 1.29 0.89
C VAL A 72 7.27 0.24 1.87
N CYS A 73 8.06 -0.81 2.08
CA CYS A 73 7.81 -1.79 3.12
C CYS A 73 8.10 -1.22 4.49
N ILE A 74 7.14 -1.35 5.42
CA ILE A 74 7.28 -0.88 6.79
C ILE A 74 6.58 -1.81 7.77
N ALA A 75 7.12 -1.91 8.97
CA ALA A 75 6.47 -2.60 10.07
C ALA A 75 5.10 -1.98 10.38
N PRO A 76 4.02 -2.79 10.44
CA PRO A 76 2.69 -2.30 10.78
C PRO A 76 2.53 -2.05 12.28
N TYR A 77 1.45 -1.35 12.64
CA TYR A 77 0.95 -1.34 14.02
C TYR A 77 -0.40 -2.08 14.12
N THR A 78 -0.68 -2.58 15.32
CA THR A 78 -1.99 -3.16 15.65
C THR A 78 -2.98 -2.05 15.97
N ALA A 79 -4.00 -1.87 15.14
CA ALA A 79 -5.05 -0.91 15.42
C ALA A 79 -5.94 -1.39 16.58
N LYS A 80 -6.32 -0.48 17.46
CA LYS A 80 -7.29 -0.77 18.51
C LYS A 80 -8.70 -0.90 17.92
N PRO A 81 -9.62 -1.65 18.57
CA PRO A 81 -11.00 -1.80 18.10
C PRO A 81 -11.75 -0.48 17.92
N GLY A 82 -12.78 -0.49 17.08
CA GLY A 82 -13.66 0.65 16.80
C GLY A 82 -13.12 1.63 15.75
N VAL A 83 -13.88 2.69 15.48
CA VAL A 83 -13.60 3.68 14.44
C VAL A 83 -13.62 5.10 15.01
N CYS A 84 -12.89 6.01 14.37
CA CYS A 84 -12.95 7.42 14.74
C CYS A 84 -14.33 8.00 14.44
N PRO A 85 -14.94 8.75 15.37
CA PRO A 85 -16.27 9.32 15.15
C PRO A 85 -16.26 10.29 13.96
N ARG A 86 -17.37 10.33 13.20
CA ARG A 86 -17.48 11.16 11.98
C ARG A 86 -17.61 12.67 12.25
N ARG A 87 -17.57 13.14 13.52
CA ARG A 87 -17.88 14.54 13.83
C ARG A 87 -16.89 15.49 13.16
N ARG A 88 -17.43 16.62 12.71
CA ARG A 88 -16.71 17.70 12.02
C ARG A 88 -15.71 18.31 13.01
N TRP A 89 -14.48 17.81 12.99
CA TRP A 89 -13.41 18.36 13.81
C TRP A 89 -13.15 19.78 13.37
N GLY A 90 -13.44 20.75 14.24
CA GLY A 90 -13.04 22.13 14.03
C GLY A 90 -11.53 22.22 13.78
N SER A 91 -11.11 23.26 13.06
CA SER A 91 -9.70 23.53 12.80
C SER A 91 -8.95 23.77 14.13
N GLY A 92 -7.93 22.95 14.43
CA GLY A 92 -7.10 22.99 15.65
C GLY A 92 -7.75 22.25 16.83
N ILE A 93 -7.09 21.33 17.56
CA ILE A 93 -5.94 21.58 18.47
C ILE A 93 -4.96 20.38 18.55
N CYS A 94 -5.17 19.26 17.86
CA CYS A 94 -4.46 18.01 18.19
C CYS A 94 -3.38 17.52 17.21
N ALA A 95 -2.73 18.35 16.40
CA ALA A 95 -1.90 17.84 15.31
C ALA A 95 -0.68 16.96 15.70
N GLU A 96 -0.32 16.83 16.99
CA GLU A 96 0.94 16.20 17.41
C GLU A 96 0.84 15.41 18.75
N LEU A 97 -0.35 14.98 19.21
CA LEU A 97 -0.49 14.22 20.47
C LEU A 97 -0.28 12.71 20.30
N CYS A 98 -0.62 12.16 19.13
CA CYS A 98 -0.46 10.75 18.82
C CYS A 98 -0.11 10.56 17.33
N SER A 99 0.61 9.49 17.02
CA SER A 99 0.91 9.03 15.66
C SER A 99 0.09 7.78 15.29
N ASN A 100 -0.22 6.93 16.26
CA ASN A 100 -1.05 5.73 16.10
C ASN A 100 -1.77 5.37 17.41
N ASP A 101 -2.69 4.41 17.35
CA ASP A 101 -3.52 4.03 18.50
C ASP A 101 -2.71 3.62 19.74
N SER A 102 -1.50 3.09 19.56
CA SER A 102 -0.62 2.66 20.67
C SER A 102 -0.12 3.83 21.52
N ASP A 103 -0.12 5.06 20.97
CA ASP A 103 0.29 6.26 21.69
C ASP A 103 -0.82 6.75 22.65
N CYS A 104 -2.04 6.23 22.49
CA CYS A 104 -3.20 6.63 23.27
C CYS A 104 -3.43 5.72 24.48
N PRO A 105 -3.91 6.26 25.61
CA PRO A 105 -4.26 5.44 26.76
C PRO A 105 -5.51 4.59 26.49
N ASN A 106 -5.68 3.50 27.24
CA ASN A 106 -6.88 2.65 27.20
C ASN A 106 -7.26 2.21 25.78
N ASP A 107 -8.55 2.24 25.44
CA ASP A 107 -9.09 1.90 24.12
C ASP A 107 -9.21 3.11 23.18
N GLU A 108 -8.60 4.25 23.51
CA GLU A 108 -8.66 5.44 22.66
C GLU A 108 -7.86 5.25 21.38
N LYS A 109 -8.39 5.79 20.27
CA LYS A 109 -7.78 5.74 18.94
C LYS A 109 -7.14 7.06 18.57
N CYS A 110 -6.07 6.98 17.80
CA CYS A 110 -5.42 8.15 17.23
C CYS A 110 -6.11 8.55 15.90
N CYS A 111 -6.90 9.61 15.93
CA CYS A 111 -7.72 10.01 14.78
C CYS A 111 -7.03 11.01 13.84
N HIS A 112 -7.72 11.39 12.75
CA HIS A 112 -7.12 12.17 11.66
C HIS A 112 -6.52 13.51 12.13
N ASN A 113 -7.09 14.12 13.15
CA ASN A 113 -6.59 15.37 13.69
C ASN A 113 -5.41 15.21 14.66
N GLY A 114 -4.96 13.98 14.94
CA GLY A 114 -3.88 13.65 15.87
C GLY A 114 -4.26 13.64 17.36
N CYS A 115 -5.55 13.61 17.73
CA CYS A 115 -5.94 13.37 19.14
C CYS A 115 -6.16 11.88 19.41
N CYS A 116 -5.97 11.50 20.67
CA CYS A 116 -6.58 10.32 21.26
C CYS A 116 -8.07 10.60 21.54
N ILE A 117 -8.93 9.79 20.94
CA ILE A 117 -10.38 9.92 21.04
C ILE A 117 -11.00 8.56 21.32
N THR A 118 -12.01 8.55 22.18
CA THR A 118 -12.85 7.38 22.42
C THR A 118 -13.51 6.91 21.10
N PRO A 119 -13.28 5.66 20.68
CA PRO A 119 -13.82 5.15 19.43
C PRO A 119 -15.34 5.00 19.48
N THR A 120 -15.97 5.08 18.31
CA THR A 120 -17.33 4.58 18.11
C THR A 120 -17.28 3.13 17.60
N GLN A 121 -18.37 2.39 17.80
CA GLN A 121 -18.53 1.05 17.24
C GLN A 121 -18.67 1.09 15.71
#